data_AF-A0A1I2HXT0-F1
#
_entry.id   AF-A0A1I2HXT0-F1
#
_cell.length_a   1.000
_cell.length_b   1.000
_cell.length_c   1.000
_cell.angle_alpha   90.00
_cell.angle_beta   90.00
_cell.angle_gamma   90.00
#
_symmetry.space_group_name_H-M   'P 1'
#
loop_
_entity.id
_entity.type
_entity.pdbx_description
1 polymer ?
#
loop_
_entity_poly.entity_id
_entity_poly.type
_entity_poly.pdbx_seq_one_letter_code
_entity_poly.pdbx_strand_id
1 'polypeptide(L)'
;MTEGSPIAGAPKAATSITLDSTRDEVLAALRAADPAAHEHAERGEWDQLEHHGPAAEQALAWARFHRQLPAQRRQAEHLELEAAIHALGLARELEEAYLGQLAAAAESDGDMRAVLVEATAQQRATATAQHQPPLSPALAPVPAGAGSLHFSVERDELHRALMTVKAVLEPDHPDLGKIEIACHGTVILRVGSPGRGERQSFFEIRLLTTRCIRAGEATVSGRALFDALRRFPAGPIELVKAQGHDVVKLRARAVETNLPTVNYVPIDPTLKGMVPAGVIDLDHLRILLDRVRDVASGGTDASVLHNAVRLSHADGRLQAIAMDEHRLVRAVVDLPGGEPLRGFHLHASDVDRLFRIALAFPSQLHPANAGPPLARLSVSAGKVLTVESDALRGAVSHDPRPAAPYASVIPADLPDAVVVSRDKLTDAARAVVQLFGDEPSPRMLLRACPDRLEVAAHRPETGPRHTSTLPIVAAYGRPFALALDARYLLDALSHGPPTVAVTYDGEHRSGPIALLGWPFRDEKVGRQRAQEFFAHELKSGPLALIMSMLLDEEEDHGCAD
;
A
#
# COMPACT_ATOMS: atom_id res chain seq x y z
N MET A 1 -54.59 -6.71 -69.36
CA MET A 1 -55.32 -7.98 -69.59
C MET A 1 -54.27 -8.96 -70.03
N THR A 2 -53.83 -9.96 -69.29
CA THR A 2 -54.37 -10.81 -68.22
C THR A 2 -53.13 -11.45 -67.54
N GLU A 3 -53.04 -11.42 -66.21
CA GLU A 3 -53.15 -12.61 -65.33
C GLU A 3 -52.22 -13.79 -65.64
N GLY A 4 -51.53 -14.28 -64.61
CA GLY A 4 -51.01 -15.66 -64.58
C GLY A 4 -49.68 -15.83 -63.87
N SER A 5 -49.72 -15.91 -62.53
CA SER A 5 -48.61 -16.44 -61.71
C SER A 5 -48.35 -17.92 -62.03
N PRO A 6 -47.18 -18.49 -61.64
CA PRO A 6 -47.17 -19.10 -60.31
C PRO A 6 -45.93 -18.78 -59.47
N ILE A 7 -46.21 -18.46 -58.22
CA ILE A 7 -45.36 -18.66 -57.05
C ILE A 7 -45.13 -20.16 -56.85
N ALA A 8 -43.88 -20.59 -56.65
CA ALA A 8 -43.45 -21.47 -55.56
C ALA A 8 -42.01 -21.95 -55.79
N GLY A 9 -41.06 -21.23 -55.19
CA GLY A 9 -39.74 -21.76 -54.88
C GLY A 9 -39.48 -21.46 -53.41
N ALA A 10 -39.95 -22.33 -52.51
CA ALA A 10 -39.51 -22.31 -51.12
C ALA A 10 -37.97 -22.35 -51.07
N PRO A 11 -37.30 -21.57 -50.22
CA PRO A 11 -35.86 -21.72 -50.08
C PRO A 11 -35.59 -23.13 -49.52
N LYS A 12 -34.91 -23.95 -50.34
CA LYS A 12 -34.38 -25.25 -49.92
C LYS A 12 -33.57 -25.07 -48.64
N ALA A 13 -33.84 -25.90 -47.65
CA ALA A 13 -33.06 -26.02 -46.42
C ALA A 13 -31.57 -26.20 -46.76
N ALA A 14 -30.77 -25.18 -46.47
CA ALA A 14 -29.32 -25.32 -46.40
C ALA A 14 -29.00 -25.84 -45.00
N THR A 15 -28.93 -27.15 -44.84
CA THR A 15 -28.62 -27.80 -43.55
C THR A 15 -27.38 -28.68 -43.70
N SER A 16 -26.26 -28.06 -44.07
CA SER A 16 -24.94 -28.65 -43.85
C SER A 16 -23.97 -27.53 -43.47
N ILE A 17 -23.49 -27.57 -42.22
CA ILE A 17 -22.47 -26.63 -41.75
C ILE A 17 -21.12 -27.15 -42.24
N THR A 18 -20.38 -26.30 -42.96
CA THR A 18 -19.03 -26.60 -43.47
C THR A 18 -18.00 -25.74 -42.76
N LEU A 19 -16.71 -26.11 -42.85
CA LEU A 19 -15.62 -25.32 -42.26
C LEU A 19 -15.52 -23.90 -42.83
N ASP A 20 -16.01 -23.66 -44.05
CA ASP A 20 -16.00 -22.35 -44.71
C ASP A 20 -17.25 -21.50 -44.41
N SER A 21 -18.22 -22.04 -43.66
CA SER A 21 -19.44 -21.32 -43.30
C SER A 21 -19.11 -20.10 -42.42
N THR A 22 -19.82 -19.00 -42.61
CA THR A 22 -19.73 -17.83 -41.71
C THR A 22 -20.42 -18.10 -40.38
N ARG A 23 -20.04 -17.36 -39.33
CA ARG A 23 -20.68 -17.52 -38.01
C ARG A 23 -22.20 -17.37 -38.08
N ASP A 24 -22.70 -16.42 -38.86
CA ASP A 24 -24.14 -16.18 -39.01
C ASP A 24 -24.85 -17.32 -39.74
N GLU A 25 -24.19 -17.95 -40.71
CA GLU A 25 -24.71 -19.15 -41.38
C GLU A 25 -24.73 -20.37 -40.44
N VAL A 26 -23.70 -20.54 -39.60
CA VAL A 26 -23.67 -21.58 -38.56
C VAL A 26 -24.78 -21.36 -37.53
N LEU A 27 -24.96 -20.13 -37.06
CA LEU A 27 -26.02 -19.78 -36.12
C LEU A 27 -27.41 -19.95 -36.73
N ALA A 28 -27.61 -19.57 -37.99
CA ALA A 28 -28.88 -19.75 -38.70
C ALA A 28 -29.21 -21.25 -38.91
N ALA A 29 -28.21 -22.07 -39.25
CA ALA A 29 -28.36 -23.51 -39.39
C ALA A 29 -28.70 -24.18 -38.05
N LEU A 30 -28.04 -23.78 -36.96
CA LEU A 30 -28.36 -24.24 -35.60
C LEU A 30 -29.77 -23.81 -35.18
N ARG A 31 -30.19 -22.57 -35.44
CA ARG A 31 -31.53 -22.08 -35.10
C ARG A 31 -32.63 -22.91 -35.75
N ALA A 32 -32.39 -23.39 -36.97
CA ALA A 32 -33.34 -24.21 -37.72
C ALA A 32 -33.35 -25.68 -37.29
N ALA A 33 -32.21 -26.23 -36.83
CA ALA A 33 -32.04 -27.66 -36.58
C ALA A 33 -32.08 -28.05 -35.08
N ASP A 34 -31.54 -27.21 -34.21
CA ASP A 34 -31.45 -27.43 -32.76
C ASP A 34 -31.43 -26.06 -32.02
N PRO A 35 -32.62 -25.53 -31.65
CA PRO A 35 -32.74 -24.22 -31.00
C PRO A 35 -32.01 -24.12 -29.65
N ALA A 36 -31.83 -25.23 -28.94
CA ALA A 36 -31.10 -25.24 -27.67
C ALA A 36 -29.58 -25.13 -27.90
N ALA A 37 -29.04 -25.87 -28.89
CA ALA A 37 -27.66 -25.71 -29.31
C ALA A 37 -27.36 -24.30 -29.87
N HIS A 38 -28.34 -23.68 -30.54
CA HIS A 38 -28.25 -22.31 -31.00
C HIS A 38 -28.07 -21.30 -29.85
N GLU A 39 -28.79 -21.46 -28.75
CA GLU A 39 -28.69 -20.57 -27.59
C GLU A 39 -27.32 -20.64 -26.89
N HIS A 40 -26.72 -21.83 -26.81
CA HIS A 40 -25.35 -22.01 -26.34
C HIS A 40 -24.33 -21.38 -27.32
N ALA A 41 -24.50 -21.61 -28.62
CA ALA A 41 -23.64 -21.06 -29.67
C ALA A 41 -23.70 -19.52 -29.78
N GLU A 42 -24.87 -18.90 -29.59
CA GLU A 42 -25.01 -17.43 -29.53
C GLU A 42 -24.22 -16.84 -28.35
N ARG A 43 -24.26 -17.53 -27.20
CA ARG A 43 -23.47 -17.16 -26.00
C ARG A 43 -21.99 -17.48 -26.11
N GLY A 44 -21.57 -18.18 -27.17
CA GLY A 44 -20.18 -18.58 -27.38
C GLY A 44 -19.73 -19.79 -26.54
N GLU A 45 -20.69 -20.48 -25.93
CA GLU A 45 -20.51 -21.71 -25.13
C GLU A 45 -20.42 -22.93 -26.07
N TRP A 46 -19.49 -22.88 -27.03
CA TRP A 46 -19.39 -23.88 -28.11
C TRP A 46 -19.09 -25.29 -27.59
N ASP A 47 -18.46 -25.41 -26.42
CA ASP A 47 -18.17 -26.66 -25.71
C ASP A 47 -19.43 -27.41 -25.26
N GLN A 48 -20.53 -26.70 -25.00
CA GLN A 48 -21.80 -27.29 -24.57
C GLN A 48 -22.51 -28.05 -25.70
N LEU A 49 -22.09 -27.88 -26.96
CA LEU A 49 -22.67 -28.55 -28.13
C LEU A 49 -22.30 -30.04 -28.23
N GLU A 50 -21.39 -30.55 -27.41
CA GLU A 50 -20.93 -31.96 -27.44
C GLU A 50 -22.05 -32.99 -27.21
N HIS A 51 -23.16 -32.58 -26.61
CA HIS A 51 -24.27 -33.47 -26.24
C HIS A 51 -25.51 -33.31 -27.12
N HIS A 52 -25.39 -32.59 -28.25
CA HIS A 52 -26.49 -32.22 -29.12
C HIS A 52 -26.50 -32.98 -30.46
N GLY A 53 -27.50 -32.70 -31.30
CA GLY A 53 -27.72 -33.43 -32.56
C GLY A 53 -26.66 -33.19 -33.64
N PRO A 54 -26.80 -33.83 -34.83
CA PRO A 54 -25.77 -33.82 -35.88
C PRO A 54 -25.37 -32.44 -36.41
N ALA A 55 -26.28 -31.46 -36.37
CA ALA A 55 -25.98 -30.08 -36.74
C ALA A 55 -25.07 -29.39 -35.70
N ALA A 56 -25.21 -29.73 -34.42
CA ALA A 56 -24.36 -29.23 -33.35
C ALA A 56 -22.95 -29.85 -33.40
N GLU A 57 -22.80 -31.12 -33.80
CA GLU A 57 -21.50 -31.73 -34.05
C GLU A 57 -20.74 -31.02 -35.18
N GLN A 58 -21.43 -30.67 -36.28
CA GLN A 58 -20.83 -29.90 -37.38
C GLN A 58 -20.47 -28.47 -36.96
N ALA A 59 -21.33 -27.82 -36.16
CA ALA A 59 -21.05 -26.51 -35.60
C ALA A 59 -19.88 -26.52 -34.60
N LEU A 60 -19.76 -27.57 -33.79
CA LEU A 60 -18.64 -27.77 -32.87
C LEU A 60 -17.33 -28.03 -33.64
N ALA A 61 -17.37 -28.80 -34.73
CA ALA A 61 -16.22 -28.99 -35.61
C ALA A 61 -15.78 -27.67 -36.26
N TRP A 62 -16.74 -26.86 -36.71
CA TRP A 62 -16.48 -25.49 -37.19
C TRP A 62 -15.87 -24.61 -36.08
N ALA A 63 -16.43 -24.63 -34.87
CA ALA A 63 -15.94 -23.85 -33.74
C ALA A 63 -14.52 -24.24 -33.32
N ARG A 64 -14.19 -25.54 -33.32
CA ARG A 64 -12.82 -26.05 -33.10
C ARG A 64 -11.85 -25.58 -34.17
N PHE A 65 -12.27 -25.61 -35.44
CA PHE A 65 -11.44 -25.16 -36.57
C PHE A 65 -11.17 -23.65 -36.53
N HIS A 66 -12.19 -22.86 -36.20
CA HIS A 66 -12.12 -21.39 -36.09
C HIS A 66 -11.69 -20.88 -34.71
N ARG A 67 -11.16 -21.75 -33.85
CA ARG A 67 -10.67 -21.41 -32.50
C ARG A 67 -11.69 -20.67 -31.62
N GLN A 68 -12.96 -21.01 -31.73
CA GLN A 68 -14.04 -20.35 -30.98
C GLN A 68 -14.27 -20.96 -29.60
N LEU A 69 -13.61 -22.06 -29.24
CA LEU A 69 -13.72 -22.64 -27.90
C LEU A 69 -13.10 -21.73 -26.83
N PRO A 70 -13.67 -21.66 -25.60
CA PRO A 70 -13.17 -20.80 -24.53
C PRO A 70 -11.67 -20.97 -24.24
N ALA A 71 -11.19 -22.22 -24.13
CA ALA A 71 -9.77 -22.51 -23.91
C ALA A 71 -8.87 -22.06 -25.07
N GLN A 72 -9.33 -22.20 -26.32
CA GLN A 72 -8.57 -21.77 -27.51
C GLN A 72 -8.53 -20.25 -27.63
N ARG A 73 -9.61 -19.56 -27.24
CA ARG A 73 -9.67 -18.10 -27.16
C ARG A 73 -8.78 -17.55 -26.06
N ARG A 74 -8.81 -18.15 -24.87
CA ARG A 74 -7.89 -17.78 -23.78
C ARG A 74 -6.44 -17.98 -24.18
N GLN A 75 -6.11 -19.10 -24.83
CA GLN A 75 -4.75 -19.34 -25.30
C GLN A 75 -4.32 -18.33 -26.39
N ALA A 76 -5.23 -17.97 -27.29
CA ALA A 76 -4.96 -16.95 -28.31
C ALA A 76 -4.75 -15.56 -27.68
N GLU A 77 -5.56 -15.20 -26.68
CA GLU A 77 -5.42 -13.97 -25.92
C GLU A 77 -4.11 -13.94 -25.11
N HIS A 78 -3.74 -15.04 -24.47
CA HIS A 78 -2.45 -15.17 -23.78
C HIS A 78 -1.29 -14.89 -24.75
N LEU A 79 -1.25 -15.56 -25.91
CA LEU A 79 -0.20 -15.35 -26.91
C LEU A 79 -0.18 -13.92 -27.48
N GLU A 80 -1.35 -13.31 -27.67
CA GLU A 80 -1.46 -11.91 -28.14
C GLU A 80 -0.91 -10.93 -27.10
N LEU A 81 -1.24 -11.14 -25.83
CA LEU A 81 -0.80 -10.30 -24.73
C LEU A 81 0.67 -10.51 -24.40
N GLU A 82 1.18 -11.74 -24.51
CA GLU A 82 2.60 -12.07 -24.39
C GLU A 82 3.42 -11.33 -25.46
N ALA A 83 2.98 -11.37 -26.72
CA ALA A 83 3.59 -10.60 -27.80
C ALA A 83 3.51 -9.08 -27.56
N ALA A 84 2.41 -8.60 -26.98
CA ALA A 84 2.26 -7.19 -26.62
C ALA A 84 3.22 -6.78 -25.50
N ILE A 85 3.45 -7.62 -24.49
CA ILE A 85 4.44 -7.37 -23.42
C ILE A 85 5.85 -7.33 -23.99
N HIS A 86 6.23 -8.28 -24.84
CA HIS A 86 7.53 -8.25 -25.53
C HIS A 86 7.72 -6.95 -26.34
N ALA A 87 6.67 -6.45 -26.99
CA ALA A 87 6.72 -5.24 -27.79
C ALA A 87 6.91 -3.94 -26.96
N LEU A 88 6.76 -3.98 -25.63
CA LEU A 88 6.95 -2.82 -24.76
C LEU A 88 8.43 -2.43 -24.58
N GLY A 89 9.38 -3.35 -24.84
CA GLY A 89 10.81 -3.06 -24.69
C GLY A 89 11.20 -2.78 -23.23
N LEU A 90 10.63 -3.53 -22.29
CA LEU A 90 10.96 -3.46 -20.87
C LEU A 90 12.38 -3.98 -20.60
N ALA A 91 12.92 -3.68 -19.42
CA ALA A 91 14.14 -4.35 -18.96
C ALA A 91 13.85 -5.85 -18.74
N ARG A 92 14.82 -6.71 -19.06
CA ARG A 92 14.68 -8.18 -19.05
C ARG A 92 14.03 -8.73 -17.77
N GLU A 93 14.43 -8.22 -16.61
CA GLU A 93 13.91 -8.65 -15.30
C GLU A 93 12.42 -8.28 -15.10
N LEU A 94 12.00 -7.12 -15.59
CA LEU A 94 10.60 -6.67 -15.53
C LEU A 94 9.74 -7.41 -16.55
N GLU A 95 10.28 -7.66 -17.74
CA GLU A 95 9.64 -8.44 -18.78
C GLU A 95 9.36 -9.87 -18.28
N GLU A 96 10.36 -10.55 -17.71
CA GLU A 96 10.21 -11.89 -17.12
C GLU A 96 9.14 -11.91 -16.00
N ALA A 97 9.07 -10.87 -15.16
CA ALA A 97 8.07 -10.76 -14.11
C ALA A 97 6.64 -10.63 -14.66
N TYR A 98 6.41 -9.78 -15.67
CA TYR A 98 5.08 -9.59 -16.26
C TYR A 98 4.62 -10.80 -17.09
N LEU A 99 5.54 -11.50 -17.74
CA LEU A 99 5.22 -12.78 -18.40
C LEU A 99 4.80 -13.84 -17.37
N GLY A 100 5.47 -13.89 -16.21
CA GLY A 100 5.06 -14.75 -15.10
C GLY A 100 3.65 -14.43 -14.57
N GLN A 101 3.31 -13.15 -14.44
CA GLN A 101 1.96 -12.71 -14.04
C GLN A 101 0.90 -13.04 -15.09
N LEU A 102 1.23 -12.89 -16.38
CA LEU A 102 0.33 -13.22 -17.48
C LEU A 102 0.02 -14.73 -17.50
N ALA A 103 1.03 -15.57 -17.30
CA ALA A 103 0.86 -17.01 -17.19
C ALA A 103 -0.03 -17.39 -15.98
N ALA A 104 0.21 -16.78 -14.82
CA ALA A 104 -0.61 -17.00 -13.63
C ALA A 104 -2.07 -16.57 -13.83
N ALA A 105 -2.31 -15.44 -14.51
CA ALA A 105 -3.66 -14.98 -14.85
C ALA A 105 -4.35 -15.95 -15.84
N ALA A 106 -3.61 -16.47 -16.83
CA ALA A 106 -4.13 -17.44 -17.78
C ALA A 106 -4.54 -18.76 -17.12
N GLU A 107 -3.84 -19.21 -16.08
CA GLU A 107 -4.14 -20.42 -15.33
C GLU A 107 -5.33 -20.25 -14.37
N SER A 108 -5.49 -19.08 -13.76
CA SER A 108 -6.47 -18.79 -12.71
C SER A 108 -7.80 -18.16 -13.18
N ASP A 109 -8.04 -18.06 -14.49
CA ASP A 109 -9.15 -17.28 -15.07
C ASP A 109 -9.13 -15.79 -14.68
N GLY A 110 -7.94 -15.27 -14.40
CA GLY A 110 -7.70 -13.87 -14.06
C GLY A 110 -7.75 -12.94 -15.28
N ASP A 111 -7.87 -11.64 -15.03
CA ASP A 111 -7.88 -10.62 -16.08
C ASP A 111 -6.48 -10.41 -16.68
N MET A 112 -6.17 -11.15 -17.75
CA MET A 112 -4.90 -11.06 -18.47
C MET A 112 -4.64 -9.65 -19.05
N ARG A 113 -5.69 -8.88 -19.37
CA ARG A 113 -5.54 -7.52 -19.94
C ARG A 113 -5.11 -6.52 -18.88
N ALA A 114 -5.47 -6.71 -17.62
CA ALA A 114 -4.99 -5.89 -16.52
C ALA A 114 -3.45 -5.94 -16.41
N VAL A 115 -2.84 -7.10 -16.64
CA VAL A 115 -1.38 -7.28 -16.67
C VAL A 115 -0.73 -6.42 -17.76
N LEU A 116 -1.29 -6.41 -18.97
CA LEU A 116 -0.78 -5.57 -20.06
C LEU A 116 -0.95 -4.07 -19.76
N VAL A 117 -2.05 -3.67 -19.13
CA VAL A 117 -2.27 -2.27 -18.72
C VAL A 117 -1.22 -1.82 -17.71
N GLU A 118 -0.88 -2.67 -16.74
CA GLU A 118 0.15 -2.40 -15.75
C GLU A 118 1.56 -2.34 -16.39
N ALA A 119 1.89 -3.30 -17.25
CA ALA A 119 3.16 -3.32 -17.99
C ALA A 119 3.31 -2.07 -18.88
N THR A 120 2.24 -1.65 -19.55
CA THR A 120 2.21 -0.43 -20.39
C THR A 120 2.39 0.84 -19.55
N ALA A 121 1.79 0.89 -18.35
CA ALA A 121 1.97 2.00 -17.43
C ALA A 121 3.43 2.08 -16.94
N GLN A 122 4.04 0.92 -16.64
CA GLN A 122 5.44 0.84 -16.22
C GLN A 122 6.39 1.27 -17.34
N GLN A 123 6.17 0.80 -18.59
CA GLN A 123 6.94 1.22 -19.77
C GLN A 123 6.86 2.72 -19.99
N ARG A 124 5.67 3.31 -19.87
CA ARG A 124 5.49 4.76 -20.00
C ARG A 124 6.24 5.50 -18.92
N ALA A 125 6.19 5.03 -17.68
CA ALA A 125 6.93 5.60 -16.56
C ALA A 125 8.45 5.56 -16.82
N THR A 126 8.98 4.43 -17.30
CA THR A 126 10.41 4.28 -17.64
C THR A 126 10.81 5.12 -18.84
N ALA A 127 9.98 5.18 -19.88
CA ALA A 127 10.22 6.01 -21.06
C ALA A 127 10.20 7.51 -20.71
N THR A 128 9.29 7.95 -19.83
CA THR A 128 9.34 9.33 -19.30
C THR A 128 10.55 9.61 -18.42
N ALA A 129 11.09 8.60 -17.73
CA ALA A 129 12.34 8.75 -16.97
C ALA A 129 13.58 8.81 -17.88
N GLN A 130 13.55 8.13 -19.04
CA GLN A 130 14.66 8.09 -20.00
C GLN A 130 14.64 9.24 -21.03
N HIS A 131 13.47 9.78 -21.38
CA HIS A 131 13.32 10.95 -22.26
C HIS A 131 13.18 12.28 -21.52
N GLN A 132 13.42 12.30 -20.20
CA GLN A 132 13.64 13.56 -19.51
C GLN A 132 15.02 14.10 -19.91
N PRO A 133 15.11 15.27 -20.60
CA PRO A 133 16.32 16.07 -20.45
C PRO A 133 16.52 16.28 -18.95
N PRO A 134 17.77 16.33 -18.44
CA PRO A 134 18.04 16.48 -17.02
C PRO A 134 17.10 17.53 -16.44
N LEU A 135 16.33 17.12 -15.42
CA LEU A 135 15.34 17.94 -14.73
C LEU A 135 15.99 19.24 -14.27
N SER A 136 15.87 20.31 -15.07
CA SER A 136 16.54 21.59 -14.85
C SER A 136 18.07 21.47 -14.70
N PRO A 137 18.84 22.56 -14.88
CA PRO A 137 20.21 22.56 -14.37
C PRO A 137 20.13 22.18 -12.89
N ALA A 138 20.93 21.20 -12.46
CA ALA A 138 21.13 20.91 -11.04
C ALA A 138 21.26 22.27 -10.34
N LEU A 139 20.29 22.61 -9.48
CA LEU A 139 20.30 23.89 -8.78
C LEU A 139 21.69 23.99 -8.14
N ALA A 140 22.47 24.97 -8.59
CA ALA A 140 23.84 25.10 -8.11
C ALA A 140 23.77 25.24 -6.59
N PRO A 141 24.65 24.55 -5.83
CA PRO A 141 24.68 24.72 -4.39
C PRO A 141 24.77 26.20 -4.06
N VAL A 142 23.83 26.70 -3.27
CA VAL A 142 23.88 28.04 -2.71
C VAL A 142 25.06 28.05 -1.73
N PRO A 143 26.07 28.91 -1.94
CA PRO A 143 27.23 28.98 -1.07
C PRO A 143 26.84 29.37 0.35
N ALA A 144 27.57 28.87 1.36
CA ALA A 144 27.36 29.18 2.78
C ALA A 144 27.34 30.69 3.06
N GLY A 145 28.21 31.44 2.39
CA GLY A 145 28.28 32.90 2.48
C GLY A 145 27.11 33.65 1.82
N ALA A 146 26.33 33.00 0.96
CA ALA A 146 25.23 33.63 0.22
C ALA A 146 24.00 33.89 1.10
N GLY A 147 23.19 34.88 0.70
CA GLY A 147 22.00 35.27 1.45
C GLY A 147 22.30 36.08 2.72
N SER A 148 21.23 36.64 3.28
CA SER A 148 21.20 37.33 4.57
C SER A 148 19.85 37.04 5.19
N LEU A 149 19.74 37.03 6.51
CA LEU A 149 18.44 36.96 7.17
C LEU A 149 18.50 37.71 8.49
N HIS A 150 17.35 38.23 8.91
CA HIS A 150 17.22 38.85 10.21
C HIS A 150 15.79 38.70 10.71
N PHE A 151 15.62 38.11 11.89
CA PHE A 151 14.34 38.05 12.59
C PHE A 151 14.55 37.88 14.09
N SER A 152 13.50 38.13 14.86
CA SER A 152 13.43 37.81 16.28
C SER A 152 12.27 36.85 16.51
N VAL A 153 12.50 35.78 17.27
CA VAL A 153 11.54 34.69 17.52
C VAL A 153 11.54 34.35 19.01
N GLU A 154 10.38 34.01 19.55
CA GLU A 154 10.32 33.44 20.90
C GLU A 154 11.04 32.09 20.94
N ARG A 155 11.96 31.91 21.90
CA ARG A 155 12.78 30.69 22.03
C ARG A 155 11.93 29.43 21.99
N ASP A 156 10.77 29.44 22.66
CA ASP A 156 9.89 28.28 22.73
C ASP A 156 9.12 28.02 21.44
N GLU A 157 8.79 29.05 20.65
CA GLU A 157 8.22 28.88 19.30
C GLU A 157 9.24 28.20 18.38
N LEU A 158 10.48 28.70 18.36
CA LEU A 158 11.57 28.09 17.58
C LEU A 158 11.85 26.66 18.07
N HIS A 159 11.85 26.43 19.38
CA HIS A 159 12.06 25.09 19.94
C HIS A 159 10.97 24.10 19.49
N ARG A 160 9.69 24.46 19.57
CA ARG A 160 8.59 23.61 19.11
C ARG A 160 8.68 23.33 17.61
N ALA A 161 8.95 24.36 16.80
CA ALA A 161 9.15 24.20 15.37
C ALA A 161 10.31 23.25 15.05
N LEU A 162 11.43 23.39 15.75
CA LEU A 162 12.56 22.49 15.61
C LEU A 162 12.21 21.07 16.06
N MET A 163 11.48 20.89 17.18
CA MET A 163 11.04 19.54 17.60
C MET A 163 10.17 18.85 16.54
N THR A 164 9.35 19.61 15.80
CA THR A 164 8.62 19.09 14.63
C THR A 164 9.57 18.76 13.47
N VAL A 165 10.51 19.65 13.13
CA VAL A 165 11.51 19.40 12.07
C VAL A 165 12.40 18.18 12.39
N LYS A 166 12.71 17.95 13.67
CA LYS A 166 13.49 16.79 14.14
C LYS A 166 12.86 15.46 13.72
N ALA A 167 11.53 15.43 13.56
CA ALA A 167 10.78 14.24 13.17
C ALA A 167 11.22 13.69 11.81
N VAL A 168 11.75 14.54 10.92
CA VAL A 168 12.13 14.20 9.55
C VAL A 168 13.62 14.43 9.27
N LEU A 169 14.37 14.93 10.26
CA LEU A 169 15.80 15.16 10.16
C LEU A 169 16.58 13.86 10.30
N GLU A 170 17.59 13.67 9.47
CA GLU A 170 18.53 12.54 9.53
C GLU A 170 19.94 13.07 9.75
N PRO A 171 20.44 13.11 11.01
CA PRO A 171 21.64 13.85 11.36
C PRO A 171 22.90 13.49 10.56
N ASP A 172 23.01 12.22 10.15
CA ASP A 172 24.16 11.69 9.42
C ASP A 172 23.97 11.72 7.89
N HIS A 173 22.77 12.07 7.42
CA HIS A 173 22.47 12.19 5.98
C HIS A 173 22.97 13.55 5.44
N PRO A 174 23.68 13.59 4.30
CA PRO A 174 24.32 14.81 3.80
C PRO A 174 23.36 15.97 3.50
N ASP A 175 22.15 15.67 3.04
CA ASP A 175 21.10 16.67 2.77
C ASP A 175 20.06 16.75 3.91
N LEU A 176 19.45 15.62 4.30
CA LEU A 176 18.44 15.54 5.37
C LEU A 176 18.95 15.84 6.79
N GLY A 177 20.27 16.00 7.00
CA GLY A 177 20.85 16.46 8.28
C GLY A 177 20.92 17.98 8.43
N LYS A 178 20.51 18.72 7.40
CA LYS A 178 20.58 20.19 7.33
C LYS A 178 19.19 20.81 7.40
N ILE A 179 19.13 22.04 7.91
CA ILE A 179 17.92 22.86 7.97
C ILE A 179 18.19 24.15 7.21
N GLU A 180 17.42 24.37 6.15
CA GLU A 180 17.32 25.68 5.50
C GLU A 180 16.35 26.55 6.32
N ILE A 181 16.83 27.74 6.68
CA ILE A 181 16.08 28.79 7.36
C ILE A 181 15.82 29.87 6.32
N ALA A 182 14.57 30.04 5.93
CA ALA A 182 14.14 31.07 5.00
C ALA A 182 13.28 32.11 5.71
N CYS A 183 13.43 33.37 5.31
CA CYS A 183 12.69 34.49 5.83
C CYS A 183 12.02 35.25 4.68
N HIS A 184 10.71 35.01 4.47
CA HIS A 184 9.92 35.63 3.41
C HIS A 184 8.59 36.14 4.00
N GLY A 185 8.65 37.27 4.70
CA GLY A 185 7.54 37.77 5.51
C GLY A 185 7.42 37.02 6.85
N THR A 186 7.35 35.68 6.80
CA THR A 186 7.45 34.79 7.95
C THR A 186 8.72 33.93 7.90
N VAL A 187 9.09 33.35 9.03
CA VAL A 187 10.20 32.40 9.12
C VAL A 187 9.72 31.01 8.73
N ILE A 188 10.54 30.33 7.95
CA ILE A 188 10.27 29.01 7.38
C ILE A 188 11.49 28.14 7.63
N LEU A 189 11.28 26.91 8.10
CA LEU A 189 12.30 25.89 8.28
C LEU A 189 12.04 24.77 7.28
N ARG A 190 13.05 24.39 6.49
CA ARG A 190 12.95 23.34 5.47
C ARG A 190 14.00 22.27 5.66
N VAL A 191 13.59 21.02 5.44
CA VAL A 191 14.46 19.83 5.39
C VAL A 191 14.06 19.03 4.16
N GLY A 192 15.04 18.54 3.40
CA GLY A 192 14.76 17.67 2.28
C GLY A 192 16.01 17.18 1.54
N SER A 193 15.79 16.37 0.52
CA SER A 193 16.81 15.97 -0.46
C SER A 193 16.53 16.61 -1.83
N PRO A 194 17.54 17.18 -2.52
CA PRO A 194 17.39 17.83 -3.83
C PRO A 194 17.20 16.84 -4.99
N GLY A 195 17.07 15.53 -4.72
CA GLY A 195 16.75 14.50 -5.72
C GLY A 195 17.71 14.41 -6.90
N ARG A 196 19.00 14.27 -6.65
CA ARG A 196 20.01 13.98 -7.69
C ARG A 196 19.83 12.55 -8.20
N GLY A 197 18.77 12.28 -8.96
CA GLY A 197 18.40 10.93 -9.41
C GLY A 197 17.83 10.03 -8.30
N GLU A 198 17.79 10.52 -7.08
CA GLU A 198 17.21 9.86 -5.90
C GLU A 198 15.82 10.44 -5.60
N ARG A 199 14.99 9.64 -4.90
CA ARG A 199 13.68 10.04 -4.39
C ARG A 199 13.77 11.38 -3.66
N GLN A 200 12.89 12.31 -4.02
CA GLN A 200 12.79 13.61 -3.33
C GLN A 200 11.84 13.50 -2.16
N SER A 201 12.31 13.92 -0.99
CA SER A 201 11.49 14.22 0.17
C SER A 201 11.75 15.66 0.60
N PHE A 202 10.70 16.36 0.99
CA PHE A 202 10.74 17.76 1.38
C PHE A 202 9.71 18.02 2.48
N PHE A 203 10.11 18.75 3.50
CA PHE A 203 9.27 19.14 4.62
C PHE A 203 9.55 20.58 5.00
N GLU A 204 8.49 21.36 5.12
CA GLU A 204 8.49 22.78 5.46
C GLU A 204 7.63 23.04 6.68
N ILE A 205 8.18 23.77 7.65
CA ILE A 205 7.50 24.26 8.83
C ILE A 205 7.52 25.78 8.84
N ARG A 206 6.36 26.40 9.00
CA ARG A 206 6.20 27.86 9.02
C ARG A 206 5.93 28.36 10.44
N LEU A 207 6.68 29.35 10.85
CA LEU A 207 6.49 30.06 12.11
C LEU A 207 5.49 31.21 11.87
N LEU A 208 4.21 30.93 12.11
CA LEU A 208 3.10 31.82 11.71
C LEU A 208 3.06 33.16 12.47
N THR A 209 3.68 33.25 13.65
CA THR A 209 3.75 34.47 14.47
C THR A 209 5.05 35.24 14.31
N THR A 210 6.12 34.57 13.87
CA THR A 210 7.43 35.20 13.66
C THR A 210 7.46 35.99 12.35
N ARG A 211 7.96 37.22 12.41
CA ARG A 211 8.06 38.12 11.24
C ARG A 211 9.52 38.43 10.92
N CYS A 212 9.78 38.57 9.62
CA CYS A 212 11.09 38.93 9.13
C CYS A 212 11.37 40.42 9.32
N ILE A 213 12.57 40.73 9.83
CA ILE A 213 13.14 42.08 9.80
C ILE A 213 13.89 42.28 8.47
N ARG A 214 14.62 41.24 8.02
CA ARG A 214 15.28 41.20 6.71
C ARG A 214 15.04 39.85 6.06
N ALA A 215 14.56 39.90 4.82
CA ALA A 215 14.30 38.71 4.03
C ALA A 215 15.60 38.04 3.55
N GLY A 216 15.50 36.74 3.33
CA GLY A 216 16.54 35.89 2.74
C GLY A 216 16.75 34.61 3.53
N GLU A 217 17.81 33.89 3.20
CA GLU A 217 17.95 32.47 3.52
C GLU A 217 19.34 32.15 4.07
N ALA A 218 19.41 31.07 4.86
CA ALA A 218 20.64 30.47 5.33
C ALA A 218 20.41 28.99 5.63
N THR A 219 21.42 28.15 5.41
CA THR A 219 21.33 26.73 5.79
C THR A 219 22.39 26.38 6.81
N VAL A 220 21.98 25.59 7.80
CA VAL A 220 22.81 25.19 8.95
C VAL A 220 22.67 23.70 9.22
N SER A 221 23.62 23.11 9.96
CA SER A 221 23.43 21.76 10.49
C SER A 221 22.29 21.75 11.51
N GLY A 222 21.34 20.83 11.35
CA GLY A 222 20.22 20.70 12.28
C GLY A 222 20.71 20.41 13.70
N ARG A 223 21.61 19.43 13.85
CA ARG A 223 22.23 19.07 15.15
C ARG A 223 22.84 20.30 15.84
N ALA A 224 23.63 21.07 15.11
CA ALA A 224 24.28 22.26 15.66
C ALA A 224 23.27 23.35 16.05
N LEU A 225 22.16 23.52 15.30
CA LEU A 225 21.09 24.44 15.66
C LEU A 225 20.35 24.02 16.96
N PHE A 226 20.03 22.73 17.11
CA PHE A 226 19.44 22.21 18.36
C PHE A 226 20.37 22.43 19.56
N ASP A 227 21.65 22.10 19.40
CA ASP A 227 22.64 22.24 20.47
C ASP A 227 22.91 23.70 20.82
N ALA A 228 22.86 24.61 19.83
CA ALA A 228 22.90 26.03 20.07
C ALA A 228 21.70 26.51 20.89
N LEU A 229 20.48 26.14 20.51
CA LEU A 229 19.25 26.64 21.16
C LEU A 229 19.13 26.23 22.63
N ARG A 230 19.72 25.10 23.03
CA ARG A 230 19.73 24.62 24.44
C ARG A 230 20.43 25.58 25.41
N ARG A 231 21.32 26.45 24.92
CA ARG A 231 22.09 27.39 25.74
C ARG A 231 21.37 28.72 25.99
N PHE A 232 20.26 28.97 25.29
CA PHE A 232 19.54 30.23 25.39
C PHE A 232 18.43 30.14 26.45
N PRO A 233 18.25 31.20 27.27
CA PRO A 233 17.15 31.27 28.21
C PRO A 233 15.81 31.46 27.49
N ALA A 234 14.71 31.36 28.24
CA ALA A 234 13.38 31.72 27.73
C ALA A 234 13.30 33.20 27.31
N GLY A 235 12.44 33.48 26.34
CA GLY A 235 12.24 34.80 25.74
C GLY A 235 12.73 34.90 24.30
N PRO A 236 12.74 36.11 23.73
CA PRO A 236 13.07 36.31 22.32
C PRO A 236 14.57 36.09 22.05
N ILE A 237 14.84 35.41 20.94
CA ILE A 237 16.18 35.21 20.36
C ILE A 237 16.20 35.91 19.01
N GLU A 238 17.25 36.67 18.76
CA GLU A 238 17.52 37.29 17.46
C GLU A 238 18.42 36.37 16.64
N LEU A 239 18.04 36.13 15.39
CA LEU A 239 18.84 35.39 14.41
C LEU A 239 19.26 36.34 13.30
N VAL A 240 20.58 36.48 13.08
CA VAL A 240 21.16 37.42 12.11
C VAL A 240 22.21 36.73 11.26
N LYS A 241 22.04 36.79 9.94
CA LYS A 241 23.08 36.49 8.95
C LYS A 241 23.33 37.73 8.10
N ALA A 242 24.57 38.21 8.10
CA ALA A 242 25.00 39.25 7.19
C ALA A 242 25.39 38.64 5.83
N GLN A 243 25.20 39.41 4.75
CA GLN A 243 25.57 39.00 3.40
C GLN A 243 27.08 38.77 3.32
N GLY A 244 27.51 37.67 2.69
CA GLY A 244 28.93 37.31 2.55
C GLY A 244 29.54 36.63 3.78
N HIS A 245 28.82 36.58 4.90
CA HIS A 245 29.26 35.84 6.10
C HIS A 245 28.75 34.41 6.07
N ASP A 246 29.59 33.49 6.55
CA ASP A 246 29.35 32.06 6.63
C ASP A 246 28.81 31.61 8.00
N VAL A 247 28.21 32.53 8.77
CA VAL A 247 27.63 32.24 10.09
C VAL A 247 26.24 32.86 10.26
N VAL A 248 25.33 32.14 10.92
CA VAL A 248 24.12 32.70 11.52
C VAL A 248 24.42 32.98 12.99
N LYS A 249 24.26 34.23 13.42
CA LYS A 249 24.40 34.61 14.82
C LYS A 249 23.07 34.48 15.55
N LEU A 250 23.06 33.74 16.66
CA LEU A 250 21.96 33.67 17.60
C LEU A 250 22.30 34.56 18.80
N ARG A 251 21.39 35.46 19.18
CA ARG A 251 21.60 36.45 20.25
C ARG A 251 20.40 36.54 21.18
N ALA A 252 20.65 36.49 22.48
CA ALA A 252 19.69 36.90 23.49
C ALA A 252 20.42 37.41 24.73
N ARG A 253 20.14 38.64 25.15
CA ARG A 253 20.76 39.27 26.33
C ARG A 253 22.30 39.18 26.26
N ALA A 254 22.93 38.45 27.19
CA ALA A 254 24.38 38.27 27.29
C ALA A 254 24.90 37.00 26.58
N VAL A 255 24.03 36.22 25.93
CA VAL A 255 24.40 35.00 25.20
C VAL A 255 24.44 35.29 23.71
N GLU A 256 25.61 35.08 23.10
CA GLU A 256 25.80 35.07 21.64
C GLU A 256 26.39 33.71 21.23
N THR A 257 25.91 33.16 20.13
CA THR A 257 26.46 31.95 19.51
C THR A 257 26.51 32.15 18.00
N ASN A 258 27.67 31.88 17.41
CA ASN A 258 27.82 31.82 15.96
C ASN A 258 27.64 30.37 15.50
N LEU A 259 26.66 30.16 14.64
CA LEU A 259 26.35 28.86 14.03
C LEU A 259 26.88 28.86 12.58
N PRO A 260 27.84 27.98 12.23
CA PRO A 260 28.32 27.88 10.86
C PRO A 260 27.19 27.55 9.89
N THR A 261 27.16 28.27 8.78
CA THR A 261 26.32 27.95 7.62
C THR A 261 27.02 26.94 6.73
N VAL A 262 26.22 26.21 5.95
CA VAL A 262 26.71 25.19 5.04
C VAL A 262 26.12 25.41 3.65
N ASN A 263 26.84 24.94 2.63
CA ASN A 263 26.31 24.92 1.28
C ASN A 263 25.11 23.98 1.22
N TYR A 264 24.08 24.40 0.48
CA TYR A 264 22.89 23.58 0.29
C TYR A 264 22.28 23.81 -1.09
N VAL A 265 21.45 22.88 -1.54
CA VAL A 265 20.69 23.01 -2.79
C VAL A 265 19.24 23.31 -2.39
N PRO A 266 18.68 24.49 -2.70
CA PRO A 266 17.29 24.79 -2.43
C PRO A 266 16.37 23.77 -3.07
N ILE A 267 15.40 23.30 -2.30
CA ILE A 267 14.44 22.29 -2.73
C ILE A 267 13.12 23.01 -2.89
N ASP A 268 12.79 23.37 -4.13
CA ASP A 268 11.41 23.72 -4.48
C ASP A 268 10.89 22.58 -5.36
N PRO A 269 10.13 21.61 -4.81
CA PRO A 269 9.45 20.67 -5.69
C PRO A 269 8.57 21.54 -6.59
N THR A 270 8.78 21.48 -7.90
CA THR A 270 7.94 22.25 -8.81
C THR A 270 6.54 21.64 -8.77
N LEU A 271 5.67 22.18 -7.90
CA LEU A 271 4.33 21.64 -7.61
C LEU A 271 3.30 22.11 -8.64
N LYS A 272 3.61 21.88 -9.92
CA LYS A 272 2.69 22.13 -11.02
C LYS A 272 1.81 20.91 -11.24
N GLY A 273 0.55 21.17 -11.61
CA GLY A 273 -0.42 20.12 -11.95
C GLY A 273 -0.86 19.27 -10.75
N MET A 274 -0.85 19.84 -9.54
CA MET A 274 -1.37 19.16 -8.35
C MET A 274 -2.88 18.98 -8.48
N VAL A 275 -3.35 17.75 -8.28
CA VAL A 275 -4.76 17.38 -8.19
C VAL A 275 -5.09 17.17 -6.71
N PRO A 276 -6.13 17.82 -6.17
CA PRO A 276 -6.59 17.58 -4.81
C PRO A 276 -6.97 16.11 -4.59
N ALA A 277 -6.56 15.54 -3.46
CA ALA A 277 -6.77 14.14 -3.09
C ALA A 277 -7.49 13.99 -1.73
N GLY A 278 -8.34 14.96 -1.39
CA GLY A 278 -9.10 14.98 -0.15
C GLY A 278 -8.43 15.73 1.02
N VAL A 279 -9.12 15.74 2.15
CA VAL A 279 -8.66 16.31 3.42
C VAL A 279 -8.75 15.22 4.48
N ILE A 280 -7.67 15.03 5.23
CA ILE A 280 -7.53 13.99 6.25
C ILE A 280 -7.21 14.62 7.60
N ASP A 281 -7.68 14.01 8.68
CA ASP A 281 -7.15 14.30 10.02
C ASP A 281 -5.73 13.73 10.13
N LEU A 282 -4.76 14.52 10.59
CA LEU A 282 -3.39 14.04 10.79
C LEU A 282 -3.30 12.86 11.76
N ASP A 283 -4.22 12.73 12.73
CA ASP A 283 -4.30 11.54 13.58
C ASP A 283 -4.74 10.30 12.79
N HIS A 284 -5.67 10.44 11.84
CA HIS A 284 -6.04 9.33 10.95
C HIS A 284 -4.89 8.97 10.01
N LEU A 285 -4.17 9.95 9.45
CA LEU A 285 -2.97 9.68 8.65
C LEU A 285 -1.91 8.95 9.48
N ARG A 286 -1.67 9.39 10.72
CA ARG A 286 -0.74 8.74 11.64
C ARG A 286 -1.14 7.28 11.89
N ILE A 287 -2.40 7.02 12.22
CA ILE A 287 -2.91 5.66 12.47
C ILE A 287 -2.77 4.78 11.23
N LEU A 288 -3.06 5.33 10.04
CA LEU A 288 -2.92 4.62 8.77
C LEU A 288 -1.46 4.18 8.54
N LEU A 289 -0.50 5.09 8.71
CA LEU A 289 0.91 4.84 8.46
C LEU A 289 1.55 3.95 9.54
N ASP A 290 1.15 4.10 10.80
CA ASP A 290 1.67 3.30 11.93
C ASP A 290 1.43 1.80 11.73
N ARG A 291 0.28 1.44 11.16
CA ARG A 291 -0.09 0.05 10.90
C ARG A 291 0.75 -0.63 9.81
N VAL A 292 1.37 0.14 8.91
CA VAL A 292 2.03 -0.42 7.71
C VAL A 292 3.54 -0.20 7.70
N ARG A 293 4.07 0.75 8.48
CA ARG A 293 5.48 1.16 8.40
C ARG A 293 6.47 0.08 8.79
N ASP A 294 6.14 -0.74 9.80
CA ASP A 294 7.04 -1.78 10.31
C ASP A 294 7.12 -2.96 9.33
N VAL A 295 5.99 -3.33 8.71
CA VAL A 295 5.94 -4.32 7.63
C VAL A 295 6.71 -3.81 6.40
N ALA A 296 6.49 -2.55 6.01
CA ALA A 296 7.20 -1.95 4.88
C ALA A 296 8.71 -1.79 5.11
N SER A 297 9.20 -1.86 6.35
CA SER A 297 10.62 -1.79 6.68
C SER A 297 11.23 -3.17 7.00
N GLY A 298 10.40 -4.21 7.07
CA GLY A 298 10.80 -5.56 7.46
C GLY A 298 11.38 -6.43 6.35
N GLY A 299 11.36 -5.96 5.10
CA GLY A 299 11.97 -6.68 3.97
C GLY A 299 13.48 -6.83 4.14
N THR A 300 14.02 -7.99 3.76
CA THR A 300 15.48 -8.16 3.65
C THR A 300 16.02 -7.31 2.50
N ASP A 301 17.30 -6.92 2.54
CA ASP A 301 17.97 -6.17 1.45
C ASP A 301 17.88 -6.88 0.08
N ALA A 302 17.57 -8.18 0.06
CA ALA A 302 17.40 -8.98 -1.16
C ALA A 302 16.03 -8.76 -1.84
N SER A 303 14.98 -8.36 -1.13
CA SER A 303 13.66 -8.05 -1.70
C SER A 303 13.34 -6.56 -1.60
N VAL A 304 14.04 -5.79 -2.43
CA VAL A 304 13.86 -4.35 -2.60
C VAL A 304 12.39 -3.96 -2.92
N LEU A 305 11.58 -4.91 -3.42
CA LEU A 305 10.15 -4.77 -3.74
C LEU A 305 9.24 -4.65 -2.50
N HIS A 306 9.67 -5.14 -1.33
CA HIS A 306 8.88 -5.11 -0.09
C HIS A 306 9.06 -3.82 0.71
N ASN A 307 10.01 -2.96 0.30
CA ASN A 307 10.33 -1.70 0.99
C ASN A 307 9.41 -0.53 0.60
N ALA A 308 8.12 -0.79 0.42
CA ALA A 308 7.16 0.19 -0.05
C ALA A 308 5.76 -0.02 0.53
N VAL A 309 5.00 1.08 0.64
CA VAL A 309 3.58 1.09 0.94
C VAL A 309 2.82 1.50 -0.31
N ARG A 310 1.86 0.68 -0.74
CA ARG A 310 0.94 1.03 -1.82
C ARG A 310 -0.30 1.71 -1.26
N LEU A 311 -0.64 2.86 -1.83
CA LEU A 311 -1.90 3.53 -1.60
C LEU A 311 -2.94 3.05 -2.63
N SER A 312 -4.13 2.77 -2.14
CA SER A 312 -5.31 2.45 -2.95
C SER A 312 -6.50 3.24 -2.42
N HIS A 313 -7.53 3.39 -3.25
CA HIS A 313 -8.76 4.05 -2.84
C HIS A 313 -9.96 3.27 -3.35
N ALA A 314 -10.87 2.92 -2.44
CA ALA A 314 -12.09 2.20 -2.72
C ALA A 314 -13.17 2.62 -1.71
N ASP A 315 -14.41 2.77 -2.19
CA ASP A 315 -15.59 3.06 -1.36
C ASP A 315 -15.41 4.29 -0.44
N GLY A 316 -14.78 5.35 -0.95
CA GLY A 316 -14.53 6.58 -0.17
C GLY A 316 -13.44 6.45 0.91
N ARG A 317 -12.71 5.33 0.94
CA ARG A 317 -11.67 5.04 1.93
C ARG A 317 -10.30 4.94 1.27
N LEU A 318 -9.31 5.54 1.90
CA LEU A 318 -7.90 5.35 1.58
C LEU A 318 -7.40 4.07 2.24
N GLN A 319 -6.72 3.25 1.46
CA GLN A 319 -6.09 2.02 1.91
C GLN A 319 -4.58 2.16 1.77
N ALA A 320 -3.84 1.84 2.83
CA ALA A 320 -2.39 1.69 2.80
C ALA A 320 -2.06 0.21 2.95
N ILE A 321 -1.26 -0.32 2.04
CA ILE A 321 -0.98 -1.75 1.94
C ILE A 321 0.54 -1.94 1.97
N ALA A 322 1.02 -2.76 2.91
CA ALA A 322 2.41 -3.18 3.01
C ALA A 322 2.48 -4.70 3.09
N MET A 323 3.58 -5.25 2.60
CA MET A 323 3.86 -6.67 2.62
C MET A 323 5.36 -6.89 2.77
N ASP A 324 5.72 -7.88 3.57
CA ASP A 324 7.07 -8.47 3.62
C ASP A 324 6.97 -9.97 3.23
N GLU A 325 8.04 -10.74 3.44
CA GLU A 325 8.06 -12.17 3.09
C GLU A 325 7.11 -13.03 3.94
N HIS A 326 6.64 -12.53 5.08
CA HIS A 326 5.90 -13.30 6.08
C HIS A 326 4.52 -12.72 6.42
N ARG A 327 4.24 -11.48 6.02
CA ARG A 327 3.04 -10.75 6.44
C ARG A 327 2.55 -9.80 5.37
N LEU A 328 1.25 -9.52 5.44
CA LEU A 328 0.61 -8.42 4.73
C LEU A 328 -0.26 -7.64 5.70
N VAL A 329 -0.23 -6.31 5.61
CA VAL A 329 -1.17 -5.45 6.34
C VAL A 329 -1.84 -4.48 5.38
N ARG A 330 -3.16 -4.39 5.47
CA ARG A 330 -3.97 -3.32 4.87
C ARG A 330 -4.60 -2.50 5.97
N ALA A 331 -4.19 -1.24 6.05
CA ALA A 331 -4.80 -0.23 6.91
C ALA A 331 -5.79 0.61 6.10
N VAL A 332 -6.87 1.05 6.72
CA VAL A 332 -7.97 1.74 6.04
C VAL A 332 -8.44 2.93 6.88
N VAL A 333 -8.65 4.08 6.23
CA VAL A 333 -9.23 5.29 6.82
C VAL A 333 -10.17 5.98 5.83
N ASP A 334 -11.16 6.71 6.34
CA ASP A 334 -12.05 7.49 5.49
C ASP A 334 -11.31 8.65 4.83
N LEU A 335 -11.41 8.75 3.50
CA LEU A 335 -10.86 9.85 2.72
C LEU A 335 -11.68 10.04 1.43
N PRO A 336 -12.81 10.76 1.50
CA PRO A 336 -13.54 11.17 0.31
C PRO A 336 -12.64 12.00 -0.63
N GLY A 337 -12.67 11.70 -1.93
CA GLY A 337 -11.84 12.41 -2.93
C GLY A 337 -10.40 11.88 -3.05
N GLY A 338 -10.07 10.75 -2.40
CA GLY A 338 -8.75 10.12 -2.43
C GLY A 338 -8.45 9.31 -3.69
N GLU A 339 -9.33 9.26 -4.68
CA GLU A 339 -9.17 8.52 -5.94
C GLU A 339 -7.81 8.80 -6.64
N PRO A 340 -7.29 10.05 -6.67
CA PRO A 340 -5.99 10.32 -7.28
C PRO A 340 -4.80 9.62 -6.62
N LEU A 341 -4.93 9.14 -5.39
CA LEU A 341 -3.87 8.40 -4.66
C LEU A 341 -3.80 6.93 -5.05
N ARG A 342 -4.77 6.42 -5.82
CA ARG A 342 -4.79 5.02 -6.23
C ARG A 342 -3.54 4.66 -7.03
N GLY A 343 -2.81 3.65 -6.58
CA GLY A 343 -1.57 3.17 -7.22
C GLY A 343 -0.33 4.01 -6.86
N PHE A 344 -0.44 4.97 -5.95
CA PHE A 344 0.74 5.72 -5.49
C PHE A 344 1.55 4.85 -4.52
N HIS A 345 2.85 4.71 -4.76
CA HIS A 345 3.76 4.00 -3.88
C HIS A 345 4.62 4.96 -3.07
N LEU A 346 4.71 4.70 -1.77
CA LEU A 346 5.58 5.42 -0.85
C LEU A 346 6.73 4.51 -0.43
N HIS A 347 7.95 5.02 -0.41
CA HIS A 347 9.05 4.28 0.18
C HIS A 347 8.89 4.16 1.70
N ALA A 348 9.37 3.07 2.29
CA ALA A 348 9.35 2.85 3.74
C ALA A 348 9.90 4.05 4.55
N SER A 349 11.01 4.65 4.11
CA SER A 349 11.57 5.82 4.81
C SER A 349 10.71 7.09 4.68
N ASP A 350 9.96 7.25 3.58
CA ASP A 350 9.02 8.36 3.43
C ASP A 350 7.74 8.14 4.24
N VAL A 351 7.28 6.89 4.34
CA VAL A 351 6.18 6.48 5.24
C VAL A 351 6.53 6.80 6.69
N ASP A 352 7.73 6.43 7.13
CA ASP A 352 8.19 6.70 8.50
C ASP A 352 8.34 8.21 8.77
N ARG A 353 8.88 8.99 7.82
CA ARG A 353 8.94 10.46 7.94
C ARG A 353 7.55 11.09 8.01
N LEU A 354 6.62 10.65 7.16
CA LEU A 354 5.22 11.11 7.19
C LEU A 354 4.51 10.71 8.50
N PHE A 355 4.78 9.53 9.04
CA PHE A 355 4.26 9.10 10.34
C PHE A 355 4.80 10.00 11.46
N ARG A 356 6.13 10.19 11.52
CA ARG A 356 6.78 11.01 12.55
C ARG A 356 6.31 12.46 12.51
N ILE A 357 6.12 13.04 11.32
CA ILE A 357 5.62 14.42 11.19
C ILE A 357 4.15 14.54 11.59
N ALA A 358 3.30 13.57 11.21
CA ALA A 358 1.89 13.52 11.61
C ALA A 358 1.72 13.35 13.13
N LEU A 359 2.67 12.68 13.79
CA LEU A 359 2.73 12.58 15.26
C LEU A 359 3.25 13.88 15.91
N ALA A 360 4.31 14.49 15.38
CA ALA A 360 4.96 15.62 16.00
C ALA A 360 4.17 16.93 15.82
N PHE A 361 3.59 17.17 14.65
CA PHE A 361 2.95 18.46 14.33
C PHE A 361 1.80 18.83 15.29
N PRO A 362 0.81 17.96 15.56
CA PRO A 362 -0.32 18.29 16.43
C PRO A 362 0.09 18.69 17.86
N SER A 363 1.12 18.05 18.41
CA SER A 363 1.57 18.30 19.79
C SER A 363 2.44 19.54 19.95
N GLN A 364 3.06 20.02 18.87
CA GLN A 364 4.07 21.09 18.92
C GLN A 364 3.57 22.41 18.34
N LEU A 365 2.84 22.38 17.23
CA LEU A 365 2.55 23.57 16.42
C LEU A 365 1.07 23.80 16.18
N HIS A 366 0.25 22.76 16.23
CA HIS A 366 -1.20 22.93 16.13
C HIS A 366 -1.74 23.63 17.39
N PRO A 367 -2.56 24.69 17.26
CA PRO A 367 -3.10 25.39 18.42
C PRO A 367 -4.01 24.46 19.24
N ALA A 368 -3.82 24.40 20.57
CA ALA A 368 -4.62 23.54 21.47
C ALA A 368 -6.12 23.84 21.46
N ASN A 369 -6.51 25.07 21.08
CA ASN A 369 -7.91 25.50 20.98
C ASN A 369 -8.46 25.44 19.55
N ALA A 370 -7.66 24.99 18.58
CA ALA A 370 -8.15 24.75 17.22
C ALA A 370 -8.93 23.43 17.17
N GLY A 371 -9.72 23.25 16.11
CA GLY A 371 -10.37 21.97 15.81
C GLY A 371 -9.35 20.86 15.49
N PRO A 372 -9.78 19.73 14.90
CA PRO A 372 -8.85 18.66 14.53
C PRO A 372 -7.73 19.16 13.59
N PRO A 373 -6.51 18.60 13.69
CA PRO A 373 -5.38 18.98 12.85
C PRO A 373 -5.55 18.41 11.44
N LEU A 374 -6.26 19.14 10.57
CA LEU A 374 -6.58 18.69 9.21
C LEU A 374 -5.43 18.99 8.24
N ALA A 375 -5.12 18.02 7.37
CA ALA A 375 -4.19 18.18 6.26
C ALA A 375 -4.88 17.94 4.92
N ARG A 376 -4.59 18.79 3.95
CA ARG A 376 -4.96 18.61 2.54
C ARG A 376 -3.94 17.70 1.87
N LEU A 377 -4.44 16.66 1.22
CA LEU A 377 -3.64 15.79 0.37
C LEU A 377 -3.77 16.26 -1.09
N SER A 378 -2.69 16.20 -1.85
CA SER A 378 -2.72 16.43 -3.30
C SER A 378 -1.64 15.63 -3.99
N VAL A 379 -1.85 15.29 -5.26
CA VAL A 379 -0.91 14.48 -6.04
C VAL A 379 -0.69 15.07 -7.43
N SER A 380 0.54 15.06 -7.94
CA SER A 380 0.84 15.45 -9.34
C SER A 380 1.06 14.20 -10.17
N ALA A 381 0.12 13.83 -11.04
CA ALA A 381 0.24 12.75 -12.04
C ALA A 381 0.97 11.47 -11.57
N GLY A 382 0.75 11.04 -10.32
CA GLY A 382 1.43 9.88 -9.72
C GLY A 382 2.93 10.06 -9.44
N LYS A 383 3.45 11.29 -9.36
CA LYS A 383 4.87 11.62 -9.17
C LYS A 383 5.21 12.13 -7.78
N VAL A 384 4.36 12.98 -7.22
CA VAL A 384 4.59 13.62 -5.92
C VAL A 384 3.28 13.65 -5.15
N LEU A 385 3.32 13.20 -3.89
CA LEU A 385 2.26 13.39 -2.91
C LEU A 385 2.63 14.57 -2.01
N THR A 386 1.72 15.50 -1.81
CA THR A 386 1.85 16.59 -0.84
C THR A 386 0.87 16.44 0.32
N VAL A 387 1.33 16.79 1.51
CA VAL A 387 0.55 16.88 2.74
C VAL A 387 0.66 18.32 3.26
N GLU A 388 -0.42 19.09 3.21
CA GLU A 388 -0.41 20.51 3.56
C GLU A 388 -1.39 20.84 4.70
N SER A 389 -0.91 21.50 5.75
CA SER A 389 -1.70 22.13 6.82
C SER A 389 -1.38 23.64 6.87
N ASP A 390 -1.94 24.34 7.84
CA ASP A 390 -1.64 25.74 8.19
C ASP A 390 -0.14 26.08 8.26
N ALA A 391 0.64 25.34 9.06
CA ALA A 391 2.07 25.58 9.30
C ALA A 391 2.97 24.46 8.74
N LEU A 392 2.40 23.40 8.17
CA LEU A 392 3.13 22.24 7.65
C LEU A 392 2.93 22.08 6.15
N ARG A 393 4.00 21.78 5.44
CA ARG A 393 3.95 21.25 4.07
C ARG A 393 4.97 20.14 3.92
N GLY A 394 4.52 18.93 3.63
CA GLY A 394 5.34 17.81 3.21
C GLY A 394 5.15 17.50 1.73
N ALA A 395 6.19 17.04 1.05
CA ALA A 395 6.14 16.51 -0.29
C ALA A 395 7.07 15.29 -0.39
N VAL A 396 6.55 14.19 -0.93
CA VAL A 396 7.31 12.94 -1.12
C VAL A 396 7.09 12.41 -2.53
N SER A 397 8.15 11.88 -3.12
CA SER A 397 8.10 11.31 -4.46
C SER A 397 7.42 9.94 -4.47
N HIS A 398 6.80 9.62 -5.58
CA HIS A 398 6.38 8.27 -5.90
C HIS A 398 7.59 7.36 -6.01
N ASP A 399 7.50 6.18 -5.40
CA ASP A 399 8.49 5.12 -5.60
C ASP A 399 8.19 4.38 -6.92
N PRO A 400 9.03 4.50 -7.96
CA PRO A 400 8.74 3.94 -9.29
C PRO A 400 8.88 2.41 -9.35
N ARG A 401 9.35 1.77 -8.26
CA ARG A 401 9.46 0.32 -8.18
C ARG A 401 8.05 -0.29 -8.11
N PRO A 402 7.80 -1.41 -8.81
CA PRO A 402 6.52 -2.10 -8.69
C PRO A 402 6.35 -2.59 -7.25
N ALA A 403 5.15 -2.43 -6.70
CA ALA A 403 4.81 -3.06 -5.43
C ALA A 403 4.62 -4.57 -5.66
N ALA A 404 4.96 -5.38 -4.66
CA ALA A 404 4.68 -6.82 -4.70
C ALA A 404 3.18 -7.09 -4.98
N PRO A 405 2.84 -8.15 -5.74
CA PRO A 405 1.45 -8.48 -6.10
C PRO A 405 0.69 -8.99 -4.87
N TYR A 406 0.21 -8.07 -4.04
CA TYR A 406 -0.43 -8.39 -2.77
C TYR A 406 -1.80 -9.07 -2.92
N ALA A 407 -2.49 -8.81 -4.04
CA ALA A 407 -3.87 -9.27 -4.24
C ALA A 407 -3.96 -10.80 -4.35
N SER A 408 -2.93 -11.46 -4.88
CA SER A 408 -2.87 -12.93 -4.98
C SER A 408 -2.59 -13.61 -3.64
N VAL A 409 -2.17 -12.86 -2.61
CA VAL A 409 -1.87 -13.39 -1.27
C VAL A 409 -3.08 -13.28 -0.34
N ILE A 410 -4.03 -12.40 -0.65
CA ILE A 410 -5.28 -12.28 0.13
C ILE A 410 -6.18 -13.48 -0.21
N PRO A 411 -6.58 -14.31 0.77
CA PRO A 411 -7.49 -15.42 0.53
C PRO A 411 -8.82 -14.96 -0.08
N ALA A 412 -9.40 -15.79 -0.95
CA ALA A 412 -10.69 -15.50 -1.57
C ALA A 412 -11.87 -15.68 -0.59
N ASP A 413 -11.75 -16.62 0.34
CA ASP A 413 -12.76 -16.94 1.36
C ASP A 413 -12.12 -17.32 2.69
N LEU A 414 -12.86 -17.18 3.79
CA LEU A 414 -12.47 -17.52 5.15
C LEU A 414 -13.59 -18.34 5.82
N PRO A 415 -13.68 -19.65 5.51
CA PRO A 415 -14.76 -20.49 6.00
C PRO A 415 -14.67 -20.77 7.51
N ASP A 416 -13.44 -20.78 8.04
CA ASP A 416 -13.10 -21.22 9.39
C ASP A 416 -12.55 -20.03 10.21
N ALA A 417 -13.16 -19.76 11.38
CA ALA A 417 -12.86 -18.59 12.20
C ALA A 417 -13.14 -18.80 13.68
N VAL A 418 -12.30 -18.21 14.53
CA VAL A 418 -12.52 -18.11 15.98
C VAL A 418 -12.38 -16.67 16.44
N VAL A 419 -13.32 -16.21 17.26
CA VAL A 419 -13.38 -14.85 17.76
C VAL A 419 -12.93 -14.82 19.21
N VAL A 420 -11.92 -14.00 19.52
CA VAL A 420 -11.30 -13.91 20.85
C VAL A 420 -11.05 -12.46 21.26
N SER A 421 -10.82 -12.26 22.56
CA SER A 421 -10.30 -11.00 23.07
C SER A 421 -8.88 -10.78 22.57
N ARG A 422 -8.64 -9.62 21.95
CA ARG A 422 -7.33 -9.17 21.47
C ARG A 422 -6.33 -9.16 22.62
N ASP A 423 -6.68 -8.55 23.75
CA ASP A 423 -5.76 -8.36 24.87
C ASP A 423 -5.31 -9.72 25.45
N LYS A 424 -6.22 -10.70 25.57
CA LYS A 424 -5.87 -12.06 26.01
C LYS A 424 -4.94 -12.77 25.02
N LEU A 425 -5.21 -12.62 23.73
CA LEU A 425 -4.36 -13.21 22.68
C LEU A 425 -2.98 -12.54 22.64
N THR A 426 -2.92 -11.23 22.83
CA THR A 426 -1.67 -10.46 22.97
C THR A 426 -0.87 -10.91 24.18
N ASP A 427 -1.51 -11.15 25.33
CA ASP A 427 -0.81 -11.62 26.53
C ASP A 427 -0.26 -13.04 26.36
N ALA A 428 -1.02 -13.93 25.71
CA ALA A 428 -0.56 -15.28 25.38
C ALA A 428 0.64 -15.25 24.41
N ALA A 429 0.57 -14.44 23.35
CA ALA A 429 1.67 -14.28 22.40
C ALA A 429 2.92 -13.65 23.05
N ARG A 430 2.75 -12.66 23.94
CA ARG A 430 3.86 -12.10 24.74
C ARG A 430 4.53 -13.15 25.62
N ALA A 431 3.76 -14.01 26.27
CA ALA A 431 4.30 -15.09 27.09
C ALA A 431 5.14 -16.07 26.25
N VAL A 432 4.72 -16.35 25.01
CA VAL A 432 5.51 -17.15 24.07
C VAL A 432 6.80 -16.43 23.69
N VAL A 433 6.77 -15.16 23.29
CA VAL A 433 8.00 -14.41 22.99
C VAL A 433 8.97 -14.40 24.17
N GLN A 434 8.48 -14.23 25.39
CA GLN A 434 9.30 -14.28 26.62
C GLN A 434 9.94 -15.64 26.86
N LEU A 435 9.26 -16.74 26.53
CA LEU A 435 9.78 -18.11 26.65
C LEU A 435 10.99 -18.37 25.72
N PHE A 436 10.94 -17.79 24.53
CA PHE A 436 11.98 -17.95 23.50
C PHE A 436 13.11 -16.91 23.65
N GLY A 437 12.83 -15.76 24.28
CA GLY A 437 13.82 -14.72 24.55
C GLY A 437 14.34 -14.08 23.26
N ASP A 438 15.65 -14.16 23.04
CA ASP A 438 16.32 -13.54 21.89
C ASP A 438 16.23 -14.37 20.60
N GLU A 439 15.59 -15.54 20.64
CA GLU A 439 15.41 -16.37 19.44
C GLU A 439 14.65 -15.60 18.35
N PRO A 440 15.12 -15.61 17.09
CA PRO A 440 14.61 -14.69 16.07
C PRO A 440 13.15 -14.97 15.69
N SER A 441 12.72 -16.23 15.73
CA SER A 441 11.41 -16.69 15.25
C SER A 441 10.68 -17.53 16.30
N PRO A 442 10.08 -16.91 17.34
CA PRO A 442 9.40 -17.64 18.41
C PRO A 442 8.12 -18.31 17.92
N ARG A 443 8.18 -19.63 17.76
CA ARG A 443 7.09 -20.45 17.23
C ARG A 443 5.95 -20.61 18.22
N MET A 444 4.74 -20.30 17.76
CA MET A 444 3.50 -20.45 18.52
C MET A 444 2.49 -21.28 17.73
N LEU A 445 1.92 -22.28 18.38
CA LEU A 445 0.82 -23.10 17.88
C LEU A 445 -0.51 -22.54 18.38
N LEU A 446 -1.41 -22.20 17.45
CA LEU A 446 -2.80 -21.86 17.71
C LEU A 446 -3.69 -23.06 17.39
N ARG A 447 -4.56 -23.46 18.31
CA ARG A 447 -5.59 -24.48 18.06
C ARG A 447 -6.98 -23.91 18.38
N ALA A 448 -7.76 -23.67 17.33
CA ALA A 448 -9.13 -23.21 17.45
C ALA A 448 -10.07 -24.41 17.65
N CYS A 449 -10.69 -24.46 18.82
CA CYS A 449 -11.67 -25.48 19.20
C CYS A 449 -13.09 -24.89 19.26
N PRO A 450 -14.14 -25.73 19.30
CA PRO A 450 -15.53 -25.25 19.31
C PRO A 450 -15.88 -24.33 20.49
N ASP A 451 -15.15 -24.41 21.60
CA ASP A 451 -15.43 -23.73 22.87
C ASP A 451 -14.26 -22.86 23.39
N ARG A 452 -13.07 -22.95 22.78
CA ARG A 452 -11.85 -22.29 23.25
C ARG A 452 -10.81 -22.12 22.14
N LEU A 453 -9.85 -21.23 22.36
CA LEU A 453 -8.63 -21.13 21.58
C LEU A 453 -7.46 -21.54 22.47
N GLU A 454 -6.71 -22.55 22.07
CA GLU A 454 -5.49 -22.96 22.77
C GLU A 454 -4.28 -22.32 22.11
N VAL A 455 -3.38 -21.80 22.93
CA VAL A 455 -2.08 -21.26 22.53
C VAL A 455 -1.02 -22.14 23.18
N ALA A 456 -0.21 -22.80 22.36
CA ALA A 456 0.88 -23.64 22.82
C ALA A 456 2.20 -23.20 22.22
N ALA A 457 3.28 -23.37 22.96
CA ALA A 457 4.62 -23.22 22.43
C ALA A 457 5.57 -24.18 23.16
N HIS A 458 6.46 -24.82 22.41
CA HIS A 458 7.40 -25.79 22.94
C HIS A 458 8.81 -25.44 22.52
N ARG A 459 9.73 -25.41 23.49
CA ARG A 459 11.15 -25.22 23.25
C ARG A 459 11.88 -26.53 23.55
N PRO A 460 12.31 -27.29 22.52
CA PRO A 460 12.88 -28.64 22.68
C PRO A 460 14.08 -28.69 23.63
N GLU A 461 14.92 -27.65 23.58
CA GLU A 461 16.21 -27.61 24.28
C GLU A 461 16.08 -27.32 25.78
N THR A 462 15.09 -26.54 26.18
CA THR A 462 14.95 -26.08 27.58
C THR A 462 13.89 -26.84 28.35
N GLY A 463 12.92 -27.49 27.67
CA GLY A 463 11.83 -28.23 28.29
C GLY A 463 10.57 -27.45 28.76
N PRO A 464 10.53 -26.11 28.96
CA PRO A 464 9.30 -25.44 29.30
C PRO A 464 8.35 -25.42 28.09
N ARG A 465 7.11 -25.81 28.38
CA ARG A 465 5.95 -25.76 27.49
C ARG A 465 5.06 -24.63 27.99
N HIS A 466 4.77 -23.66 27.12
CA HIS A 466 3.66 -22.75 27.37
C HIS A 466 2.40 -23.41 26.82
N THR A 467 1.36 -23.48 27.63
CA THR A 467 0.01 -23.80 27.18
C THR A 467 -0.94 -22.85 27.89
N SER A 468 -1.73 -22.08 27.14
CA SER A 468 -2.82 -21.27 27.66
C SER A 468 -4.09 -21.52 26.86
N THR A 469 -5.22 -21.45 27.56
CA THR A 469 -6.54 -21.63 26.98
C THR A 469 -7.30 -20.32 27.12
N LEU A 470 -7.73 -19.78 25.99
CA LEU A 470 -8.45 -18.53 25.91
C LEU A 470 -9.93 -18.82 25.67
N PRO A 471 -10.83 -18.18 26.43
CA PRO A 471 -12.26 -18.26 26.12
C PRO A 471 -12.53 -17.56 24.79
N ILE A 472 -13.40 -18.17 23.98
CA ILE A 472 -13.84 -17.61 22.70
C ILE A 472 -15.19 -16.93 22.87
N VAL A 473 -15.42 -15.91 22.04
CA VAL A 473 -16.73 -15.28 21.85
C VAL A 473 -17.58 -16.14 20.91
N ALA A 474 -16.97 -16.65 19.84
CA ALA A 474 -17.63 -17.46 18.83
C ALA A 474 -16.62 -18.32 18.06
N ALA A 475 -17.09 -19.47 17.57
CA ALA A 475 -16.43 -20.27 16.55
C ALA A 475 -17.36 -20.42 15.34
N TYR A 476 -16.76 -20.37 14.15
CA TYR A 476 -17.41 -20.57 12.86
C TYR A 476 -16.59 -21.56 12.04
N GLY A 477 -17.27 -22.44 11.30
CA GLY A 477 -16.60 -23.45 10.49
C GLY A 477 -16.03 -24.60 11.32
N ARG A 478 -14.92 -25.16 10.86
CA ARG A 478 -14.24 -26.33 11.42
C ARG A 478 -13.16 -25.90 12.41
N PRO A 479 -12.83 -26.76 13.40
CA PRO A 479 -11.61 -26.61 14.19
C PRO A 479 -10.37 -26.60 13.29
N PHE A 480 -9.35 -25.83 13.67
CA PHE A 480 -8.09 -25.76 12.95
C PHE A 480 -6.90 -25.58 13.89
N ALA A 481 -5.72 -26.02 13.45
CA ALA A 481 -4.47 -25.89 14.19
C ALA A 481 -3.36 -25.38 13.24
N LEU A 482 -2.63 -24.34 13.65
CA LEU A 482 -1.63 -23.67 12.82
C LEU A 482 -0.48 -23.14 13.67
N ALA A 483 0.75 -23.25 13.16
CA ALA A 483 1.91 -22.61 13.77
C ALA A 483 2.19 -21.27 13.08
N LEU A 484 2.65 -20.28 13.85
CA LEU A 484 3.01 -18.95 13.36
C LEU A 484 4.05 -18.30 14.28
N ASP A 485 4.70 -17.24 13.80
CA ASP A 485 5.64 -16.46 14.61
C ASP A 485 4.88 -15.53 15.56
N ALA A 486 5.10 -15.69 16.87
CA ALA A 486 4.43 -14.91 17.89
C ALA A 486 4.69 -13.39 17.79
N ARG A 487 5.85 -12.96 17.27
CA ARG A 487 6.17 -11.53 17.06
C ARG A 487 5.30 -10.95 15.95
N TYR A 488 5.11 -11.69 14.87
CA TYR A 488 4.24 -11.28 13.77
C TYR A 488 2.79 -11.13 14.21
N LEU A 489 2.32 -12.01 15.10
CA LEU A 489 1.01 -11.86 15.72
C LEU A 489 0.93 -10.63 16.62
N LEU A 490 1.94 -10.39 17.47
CA LEU A 490 1.95 -9.21 18.33
C LEU A 490 1.91 -7.91 17.53
N ASP A 491 2.66 -7.84 16.44
CA ASP A 491 2.68 -6.68 15.56
C ASP A 491 1.28 -6.47 14.93
N ALA A 492 0.65 -7.53 14.44
CA ALA A 492 -0.70 -7.45 13.88
C ALA A 492 -1.79 -7.10 14.91
N LEU A 493 -1.62 -7.51 16.18
CA LEU A 493 -2.54 -7.20 17.28
C LEU A 493 -2.25 -5.85 17.94
N SER A 494 -1.16 -5.17 17.59
CA SER A 494 -0.79 -3.89 18.21
C SER A 494 -1.83 -2.79 17.93
N HIS A 495 -2.65 -2.96 16.89
CA HIS A 495 -3.75 -2.07 16.53
C HIS A 495 -5.06 -2.83 16.34
N GLY A 496 -6.19 -2.13 16.38
CA GLY A 496 -7.52 -2.69 16.07
C GLY A 496 -8.48 -2.70 17.26
N PRO A 497 -9.70 -3.24 17.09
CA PRO A 497 -10.70 -3.31 18.14
C PRO A 497 -10.32 -4.33 19.23
N PRO A 498 -10.97 -4.29 20.41
CA PRO A 498 -10.67 -5.18 21.55
C PRO A 498 -10.96 -6.66 21.27
N THR A 499 -11.68 -6.97 20.19
CA THR A 499 -12.08 -8.32 19.81
C THR A 499 -11.62 -8.58 18.38
N VAL A 500 -11.02 -9.75 18.14
CA VAL A 500 -10.46 -10.11 16.84
C VAL A 500 -10.96 -11.49 16.41
N ALA A 501 -11.22 -11.64 15.12
CA ALA A 501 -11.43 -12.93 14.49
C ALA A 501 -10.09 -13.42 13.92
N VAL A 502 -9.65 -14.59 14.39
CA VAL A 502 -8.54 -15.35 13.83
C VAL A 502 -9.14 -16.32 12.83
N THR A 503 -8.75 -16.20 11.57
CA THR A 503 -9.42 -16.88 10.46
C THR A 503 -8.42 -17.62 9.59
N TYR A 504 -8.89 -18.67 8.93
CA TYR A 504 -8.08 -19.57 8.13
C TYR A 504 -8.86 -20.03 6.90
N ASP A 505 -8.16 -20.15 5.77
CA ASP A 505 -8.76 -20.51 4.48
C ASP A 505 -9.23 -21.97 4.41
N GLY A 506 -8.73 -22.84 5.29
CA GLY A 506 -9.17 -24.22 5.39
C GLY A 506 -8.70 -25.14 4.26
N GLU A 507 -7.89 -24.63 3.32
CA GLU A 507 -7.47 -25.35 2.11
C GLU A 507 -6.01 -25.81 2.17
N HIS A 508 -5.12 -25.02 2.79
CA HIS A 508 -3.69 -25.24 2.74
C HIS A 508 -3.11 -25.52 4.12
N ARG A 509 -2.47 -26.69 4.33
CA ARG A 509 -1.71 -27.01 5.57
C ARG A 509 -0.71 -25.92 6.01
N SER A 510 -0.37 -25.00 5.10
CA SER A 510 0.50 -23.83 5.30
C SER A 510 -0.09 -22.53 4.73
N GLY A 511 -1.41 -22.32 4.82
CA GLY A 511 -2.08 -21.09 4.35
C GLY A 511 -1.89 -19.89 5.30
N PRO A 512 -2.16 -18.66 4.86
CA PRO A 512 -2.08 -17.48 5.72
C PRO A 512 -3.22 -17.44 6.74
N ILE A 513 -2.91 -16.94 7.93
CA ILE A 513 -3.90 -16.60 8.94
C ILE A 513 -4.32 -15.16 8.74
N ALA A 514 -5.62 -14.93 8.63
CA ALA A 514 -6.19 -13.59 8.58
C ALA A 514 -6.70 -13.14 9.95
N LEU A 515 -6.28 -11.95 10.38
CA LEU A 515 -6.74 -11.28 11.59
C LEU A 515 -7.65 -10.13 11.22
N LEU A 516 -8.91 -10.21 11.65
CA LEU A 516 -9.97 -9.24 11.35
C LEU A 516 -10.50 -8.63 12.63
N GLY A 517 -10.71 -7.32 12.64
CA GLY A 517 -11.28 -6.64 13.81
C GLY A 517 -12.77 -6.91 13.97
N TRP A 518 -13.19 -7.62 15.02
CA TRP A 518 -14.58 -8.03 15.20
C TRP A 518 -15.45 -6.86 15.74
N PRO A 519 -16.44 -6.36 14.97
CA PRO A 519 -17.14 -5.12 15.34
C PRO A 519 -18.33 -5.34 16.29
N PHE A 520 -18.72 -6.59 16.55
CA PHE A 520 -19.99 -6.92 17.22
C PHE A 520 -19.88 -7.00 18.76
N ARG A 521 -19.04 -6.18 19.40
CA ARG A 521 -18.97 -6.00 20.88
C ARG A 521 -19.01 -7.30 21.70
N ASP A 522 -18.15 -8.26 21.39
CA ASP A 522 -18.09 -9.58 22.05
C ASP A 522 -19.37 -10.43 21.92
N GLU A 523 -20.18 -10.21 20.89
CA GLU A 523 -21.37 -11.02 20.60
C GLU A 523 -21.12 -12.04 19.48
N LYS A 524 -21.69 -13.23 19.64
CA LYS A 524 -21.84 -14.21 18.56
C LYS A 524 -22.96 -13.78 17.63
N VAL A 525 -22.71 -13.77 16.32
CA VAL A 525 -23.71 -13.47 15.30
C VAL A 525 -24.04 -14.73 14.49
N GLY A 526 -25.11 -14.67 13.70
CA GLY A 526 -25.45 -15.76 12.78
C GLY A 526 -24.36 -15.97 11.73
N ARG A 527 -24.16 -17.23 11.30
CA ARG A 527 -23.09 -17.62 10.35
C ARG A 527 -23.08 -16.79 9.08
N GLN A 528 -24.25 -16.52 8.48
CA GLN A 528 -24.34 -15.71 7.26
C GLN A 528 -23.79 -14.30 7.47
N ARG A 529 -24.18 -13.63 8.56
CA ARG A 529 -23.71 -12.28 8.88
C ARG A 529 -22.21 -12.23 9.15
N ALA A 530 -21.66 -13.28 9.78
CA ALA A 530 -20.21 -13.40 9.99
C ALA A 530 -19.47 -13.54 8.65
N GLN A 531 -20.00 -14.37 7.74
CA GLN A 531 -19.40 -14.59 6.42
C GLN A 531 -19.49 -13.35 5.52
N GLU A 532 -20.61 -12.63 5.53
CA GLU A 532 -20.75 -11.33 4.85
C GLU A 532 -19.73 -10.31 5.37
N PHE A 533 -19.48 -10.31 6.69
CA PHE A 533 -18.44 -9.47 7.29
C PHE A 533 -17.03 -9.88 6.84
N PHE A 534 -16.69 -11.17 6.87
CA PHE A 534 -15.37 -11.64 6.44
C PHE A 534 -15.09 -11.30 4.96
N ALA A 535 -16.05 -11.56 4.07
CA ALA A 535 -15.94 -11.21 2.66
C ALA A 535 -15.77 -9.70 2.44
N HIS A 536 -16.50 -8.87 3.20
CA HIS A 536 -16.34 -7.42 3.14
C HIS A 536 -14.94 -6.97 3.58
N GLU A 537 -14.44 -7.52 4.70
CA GLU A 537 -13.13 -7.18 5.23
C GLU A 537 -11.99 -7.62 4.32
N LEU A 538 -12.05 -8.82 3.73
CA LEU A 538 -11.08 -9.30 2.72
C LEU A 538 -11.02 -8.39 1.50
N LYS A 539 -12.17 -7.91 1.03
CA LYS A 539 -12.25 -7.05 -0.15
C LYS A 539 -11.72 -5.63 0.10
N SER A 540 -12.09 -5.03 1.23
CA SER A 540 -11.97 -3.57 1.40
C SER A 540 -11.65 -3.08 2.80
N GLY A 541 -11.72 -3.95 3.81
CA GLY A 541 -11.54 -3.60 5.21
C GLY A 541 -10.10 -3.71 5.70
N PRO A 542 -9.83 -3.26 6.94
CA PRO A 542 -8.56 -3.52 7.62
C PRO A 542 -8.29 -5.02 7.74
N LEU A 543 -7.07 -5.43 7.37
CA LEU A 543 -6.67 -6.83 7.32
C LEU A 543 -5.20 -6.96 7.72
N ALA A 544 -4.88 -7.97 8.51
CA ALA A 544 -3.52 -8.47 8.65
C ALA A 544 -3.47 -9.95 8.28
N LEU A 545 -2.49 -10.34 7.46
CA LEU A 545 -2.17 -11.72 7.11
C LEU A 545 -0.82 -12.08 7.69
N ILE A 546 -0.73 -13.29 8.25
CA ILE A 546 0.52 -13.86 8.76
C ILE A 546 0.67 -15.23 8.11
N MET A 547 1.80 -15.45 7.43
CA MET A 547 2.13 -16.75 6.86
C MET A 547 2.32 -17.77 7.99
N SER A 548 1.65 -18.91 7.87
CA SER A 548 1.83 -20.01 8.82
C SER A 548 3.16 -20.71 8.58
N MET A 549 3.70 -21.26 9.65
CA MET A 549 4.87 -22.13 9.63
C MET A 549 4.43 -23.58 9.49
N LEU A 550 5.25 -24.38 8.82
CA LEU A 550 4.99 -25.81 8.66
C LEU A 550 4.91 -26.50 10.02
N LEU A 551 3.81 -27.21 10.27
CA LEU A 551 3.65 -28.10 11.41
C LEU A 551 4.55 -29.33 11.23
N ASP A 552 5.26 -29.72 12.28
CA ASP A 552 5.96 -31.01 12.28
C ASP A 552 4.90 -32.13 12.39
N GLU A 553 5.09 -33.25 11.68
CA GLU A 553 4.06 -34.30 11.53
C GLU A 553 3.57 -34.93 12.86
N GLU A 554 4.28 -34.70 13.96
CA GLU A 554 3.95 -35.21 15.30
C GLU A 554 3.11 -34.26 16.18
N GLU A 555 2.79 -33.04 15.72
CA GLU A 555 1.98 -32.09 16.49
C GLU A 555 0.46 -32.38 16.34
N ASP A 556 -0.04 -33.24 17.23
CA ASP A 556 -1.44 -33.67 17.39
C ASP A 556 -2.48 -32.59 16.98
N HIS A 557 -3.21 -32.89 15.90
CA HIS A 557 -4.14 -31.99 15.22
C HIS A 557 -5.52 -31.87 15.91
N GLY A 558 -5.73 -32.61 17.01
CA GLY A 558 -7.00 -32.65 17.72
C GLY A 558 -7.14 -31.54 18.77
N CYS A 559 -8.36 -31.02 18.90
CA CYS A 559 -8.83 -30.51 20.18
C CYS A 559 -8.90 -31.69 21.14
N ALA A 560 -8.09 -31.69 22.20
CA ALA A 560 -8.22 -32.72 23.23
C ALA A 560 -9.60 -32.59 23.90
N ASP A 561 -10.34 -33.69 24.02
CA ASP A 561 -11.63 -33.73 24.74
C ASP A 561 -11.47 -33.39 26.23
#